data_AF-A0A842IYC8-F1
#
_entry.id   AF-A0A842IYC8-F1
#
_cell.length_a   1.000
_cell.length_b   1.000
_cell.length_c   1.000
_cell.angle_alpha   90.00
_cell.angle_beta   90.00
_cell.angle_gamma   90.00
#
_symmetry.space_group_name_H-M   'P 1'
#
loop_
_entity.id
_entity.type
_entity.pdbx_description
1 polymer ?
#
loop_
_entity_poly.entity_id
_entity_poly.type
_entity_poly.pdbx_seq_one_letter_code
_entity_poly.pdbx_strand_id
1 'polypeptide(L)'
;MILKNNISLSFLCFLFIALSVNSQNSTIKGYKIRGENVIFIFNVNDYPNIKNNGDTIDDVFVSGEFNNWAKDQWRMNKVNDSVYKLQKDLSIFTSDFDWEFKFIVNSEHWAEPSRDFKNIVDARDYKGQKLMTYNLKLYSAFATDYGNVTFKLKGYEDAEKVVLSGTFNRWDETNFKMKPTEDGWEVTLQLRPDIYKYKFIIDNHHWIEDPQNPSKVENEFGGFNSVIDVQKNIEFRLCDYQNAESVILSGDFNDWSEDTYRMTRVNDCWVFNQKLSGGKYHYKFIVDGEWIIDPVNSVKEYDNKGNVNSVCMVK
;
A
#
# COMPACT_ATOMS: atom_id res chain seq x y z
N MET A 1 -60.06 -43.43 49.17
CA MET A 1 -59.51 -42.27 49.90
C MET A 1 -58.08 -42.09 49.42
N ILE A 2 -57.82 -41.04 48.65
CA ILE A 2 -56.66 -40.87 47.76
C ILE A 2 -55.45 -40.39 48.57
N LEU A 3 -54.32 -41.11 48.52
CA LEU A 3 -53.02 -40.63 48.98
C LEU A 3 -52.49 -39.59 47.97
N LYS A 4 -52.29 -38.35 48.43
CA LYS A 4 -51.68 -37.27 47.65
C LYS A 4 -50.16 -37.37 47.70
N ASN A 5 -49.57 -37.33 46.51
CA ASN A 5 -48.15 -37.10 46.19
C ASN A 5 -47.56 -35.89 46.90
N ASN A 6 -46.25 -35.91 47.11
CA ASN A 6 -45.38 -34.74 46.95
C ASN A 6 -43.96 -35.22 46.55
N ILE A 7 -43.71 -35.33 45.24
CA ILE A 7 -42.37 -35.43 44.67
C ILE A 7 -41.93 -34.00 44.38
N SER A 8 -40.92 -33.53 45.11
CA SER A 8 -40.25 -32.26 44.85
C SER A 8 -39.36 -32.40 43.62
N LEU A 9 -39.82 -31.92 42.47
CA LEU A 9 -39.05 -31.82 41.24
C LEU A 9 -38.30 -30.47 41.24
N SER A 10 -37.02 -30.47 41.63
CA SER A 10 -36.16 -29.28 41.49
C SER A 10 -35.81 -29.08 40.02
N PHE A 11 -36.44 -28.10 39.37
CA PHE A 11 -36.04 -27.61 38.06
C PHE A 11 -34.80 -26.71 38.21
N LEU A 12 -33.63 -27.24 37.86
CA LEU A 12 -32.42 -26.44 37.74
C LEU A 12 -32.49 -25.68 36.40
N CYS A 13 -32.94 -24.43 36.45
CA CYS A 13 -33.01 -23.55 35.28
C CYS A 13 -31.60 -23.02 34.97
N PHE A 14 -30.91 -23.62 33.99
CA PHE A 14 -29.67 -23.05 33.46
C PHE A 14 -30.01 -21.80 32.65
N LEU A 15 -29.82 -20.63 33.27
CA LEU A 15 -29.89 -19.35 32.60
C LEU A 15 -28.66 -19.23 31.68
N PHE A 16 -28.81 -19.58 30.40
CA PHE A 16 -27.82 -19.24 29.37
C PHE A 16 -27.87 -17.72 29.14
N ILE A 17 -27.04 -16.98 29.85
CA ILE A 17 -26.73 -15.59 29.51
C ILE A 17 -25.84 -15.66 28.27
N ALA A 18 -26.45 -15.53 27.09
CA ALA A 18 -25.73 -15.24 25.86
C ALA A 18 -25.13 -13.84 25.99
N LEU A 19 -23.88 -13.77 26.47
CA LEU A 19 -23.05 -12.59 26.30
C LEU A 19 -22.81 -12.46 24.79
N SER A 20 -23.62 -11.63 24.14
CA SER A 20 -23.29 -11.11 22.82
C SER A 20 -22.02 -10.27 22.96
N VAL A 21 -20.87 -10.92 22.78
CA VAL A 21 -19.60 -10.24 22.52
C VAL A 21 -19.79 -9.54 21.18
N ASN A 22 -20.18 -8.27 21.22
CA ASN A 22 -20.08 -7.39 20.07
C ASN A 22 -18.59 -7.21 19.79
N SER A 23 -18.00 -8.12 19.02
CA SER A 23 -16.75 -7.86 18.34
C SER A 23 -17.05 -6.81 17.28
N GLN A 24 -16.91 -5.52 17.65
CA GLN A 24 -16.75 -4.49 16.63
C GLN A 24 -15.42 -4.77 15.95
N ASN A 25 -15.47 -5.55 14.87
CA ASN A 25 -14.31 -5.78 14.02
C ASN A 25 -13.97 -4.43 13.38
N SER A 26 -13.05 -3.70 14.01
CA SER A 26 -12.46 -2.50 13.46
C SER A 26 -11.78 -2.87 12.13
N THR A 27 -12.10 -2.13 11.08
CA THR A 27 -11.64 -2.38 9.71
C THR A 27 -11.07 -1.10 9.12
N ILE A 28 -10.14 -1.24 8.18
CA ILE A 28 -9.67 -0.11 7.37
C ILE A 28 -10.83 0.30 6.45
N LYS A 29 -11.19 1.58 6.47
CA LYS A 29 -12.27 2.16 5.66
C LYS A 29 -11.77 3.39 4.90
N GLY A 30 -12.61 3.88 3.98
CA GLY A 30 -12.29 5.04 3.14
C GLY A 30 -11.57 4.70 1.84
N TYR A 31 -10.88 3.57 1.74
CA TYR A 31 -10.25 3.17 0.49
C TYR A 31 -10.06 1.66 0.38
N LYS A 32 -9.78 1.19 -0.83
CA LYS A 32 -9.25 -0.14 -1.13
C LYS A 32 -8.22 0.00 -2.24
N ILE A 33 -7.12 -0.75 -2.15
CA ILE A 33 -6.14 -0.83 -3.24
C ILE A 33 -6.35 -2.14 -4.02
N ARG A 34 -6.30 -2.06 -5.35
CA ARG A 34 -6.38 -3.19 -6.28
C ARG A 34 -5.37 -3.00 -7.40
N GLY A 35 -4.37 -3.90 -7.46
CA GLY A 35 -3.24 -3.74 -8.39
C GLY A 35 -2.57 -2.38 -8.20
N GLU A 36 -2.42 -1.63 -9.29
CA GLU A 36 -1.79 -0.31 -9.29
C GLU A 36 -2.76 0.84 -8.98
N ASN A 37 -3.97 0.56 -8.51
CA ASN A 37 -5.00 1.58 -8.27
C ASN A 37 -5.45 1.63 -6.82
N VAL A 38 -5.59 2.85 -6.29
CA VAL A 38 -6.41 3.11 -5.10
C VAL A 38 -7.82 3.47 -5.53
N ILE A 39 -8.79 2.85 -4.87
CA ILE A 39 -10.21 3.16 -5.00
C ILE A 39 -10.65 3.75 -3.67
N PHE A 40 -10.82 5.06 -3.62
CA PHE A 40 -11.47 5.72 -2.49
C PHE A 40 -12.94 5.33 -2.46
N ILE A 41 -13.43 4.99 -1.28
CA ILE A 41 -14.78 4.50 -1.05
C ILE A 41 -15.36 5.31 0.11
N PHE A 42 -16.35 6.14 -0.20
CA PHE A 42 -17.13 6.85 0.80
C PHE A 42 -18.48 6.17 0.91
N ASN A 43 -18.78 5.59 2.08
CA ASN A 43 -20.11 5.08 2.40
C ASN A 43 -20.72 5.98 3.46
N VAL A 44 -21.82 6.66 3.13
CA VAL A 44 -22.52 7.62 4.01
C VAL A 44 -22.81 7.01 5.39
N ASN A 45 -23.10 5.71 5.46
CA ASN A 45 -23.41 5.03 6.71
C ASN A 45 -22.23 4.91 7.68
N ASP A 46 -20.99 5.04 7.19
CA ASP A 46 -19.79 5.03 8.01
C ASP A 46 -19.49 6.39 8.66
N TYR A 47 -20.23 7.45 8.31
CA TYR A 47 -20.00 8.82 8.79
C TYR A 47 -21.26 9.42 9.41
N PRO A 48 -21.51 9.20 10.71
CA PRO A 48 -22.72 9.68 11.39
C PRO A 48 -22.91 11.19 11.30
N ASN A 49 -21.83 11.98 11.28
CA ASN A 49 -21.90 13.43 11.17
C ASN A 49 -22.40 13.91 9.81
N ILE A 50 -22.27 13.10 8.76
CA ILE A 50 -22.86 13.36 7.45
C ILE A 50 -24.27 12.78 7.38
N LYS A 51 -24.42 11.50 7.75
CA LYS A 51 -25.70 10.78 7.67
C LYS A 51 -26.82 11.49 8.43
N ASN A 52 -26.51 12.04 9.59
CA ASN A 52 -27.49 12.64 10.48
C ASN A 52 -27.61 14.17 10.31
N ASN A 53 -26.89 14.78 9.36
CA ASN A 53 -26.91 16.22 9.15
C ASN A 53 -28.22 16.70 8.51
N GLY A 54 -28.93 15.83 7.80
CA GLY A 54 -30.22 16.14 7.15
C GLY A 54 -30.11 16.81 5.77
N ASP A 55 -28.92 17.28 5.40
CA ASP A 55 -28.64 17.88 4.10
C ASP A 55 -28.61 16.85 2.97
N THR A 56 -28.96 17.28 1.75
CA THR A 56 -28.77 16.49 0.54
C THR A 56 -27.29 16.26 0.27
N ILE A 57 -26.93 15.07 -0.21
CA ILE A 57 -25.56 14.75 -0.63
C ILE A 57 -25.54 14.85 -2.15
N ASP A 58 -25.19 16.04 -2.65
CA ASP A 58 -25.13 16.35 -4.07
C ASP A 58 -23.77 15.94 -4.65
N ASP A 59 -22.70 16.27 -3.92
CA ASP A 59 -21.33 15.99 -4.31
C ASP A 59 -20.50 15.44 -3.14
N VAL A 60 -19.57 14.54 -3.47
CA VAL A 60 -18.57 14.04 -2.53
C VAL A 60 -17.20 14.17 -3.18
N PHE A 61 -16.21 14.68 -2.44
CA PHE A 61 -14.84 14.82 -2.91
C PHE A 61 -13.85 14.15 -1.97
N VAL A 62 -12.72 13.71 -2.52
CA VAL A 62 -11.56 13.27 -1.76
C VAL A 62 -10.62 14.46 -1.57
N SER A 63 -10.23 14.73 -0.33
CA SER A 63 -9.32 15.82 0.00
C SER A 63 -8.20 15.29 0.88
N GLY A 64 -6.95 15.55 0.55
CA GLY A 64 -5.83 15.09 1.33
C GLY A 64 -4.54 15.82 0.97
N GLU A 65 -3.46 15.43 1.62
CA GLU A 65 -2.13 16.01 1.40
C GLU A 65 -1.70 15.96 -0.10
N PHE A 66 -2.05 14.89 -0.82
CA PHE A 66 -1.73 14.70 -2.24
C PHE A 66 -2.46 15.66 -3.20
N ASN A 67 -3.49 16.36 -2.74
CA ASN A 67 -4.15 17.43 -3.50
C ASN A 67 -4.25 18.73 -2.69
N ASN A 68 -3.32 18.92 -1.75
CA ASN A 68 -3.23 20.10 -0.90
C ASN A 68 -4.55 20.46 -0.20
N TRP A 69 -5.26 19.44 0.30
CA TRP A 69 -6.54 19.55 1.00
C TRP A 69 -7.62 20.31 0.21
N ALA A 70 -7.62 20.17 -1.12
CA ALA A 70 -8.60 20.81 -1.99
C ALA A 70 -10.03 20.29 -1.76
N LYS A 71 -11.01 21.20 -1.74
CA LYS A 71 -12.40 20.92 -1.37
C LYS A 71 -13.31 20.50 -2.52
N ASP A 72 -12.86 20.63 -3.77
CA ASP A 72 -13.70 20.59 -4.97
C ASP A 72 -13.04 19.92 -6.19
N GLN A 73 -11.82 19.39 -6.07
CA GLN A 73 -11.08 18.84 -7.22
C GLN A 73 -11.36 17.36 -7.50
N TRP A 74 -11.23 16.50 -6.48
CA TRP A 74 -11.32 15.05 -6.65
C TRP A 74 -12.74 14.55 -6.39
N ARG A 75 -13.67 14.98 -7.25
CA ARG A 75 -15.08 14.59 -7.20
C ARG A 75 -15.23 13.08 -7.37
N MET A 76 -16.03 12.45 -6.53
CA MET A 76 -16.32 11.02 -6.53
C MET A 76 -17.58 10.71 -7.36
N ASN A 77 -17.61 9.51 -7.93
CA ASN A 77 -18.77 9.01 -8.67
C ASN A 77 -19.76 8.33 -7.72
N LYS A 78 -21.03 8.75 -7.75
CA LYS A 78 -22.10 8.07 -7.02
C LYS A 78 -22.35 6.69 -7.64
N VAL A 79 -22.16 5.64 -6.84
CA VAL A 79 -22.42 4.24 -7.25
C VAL A 79 -23.85 3.83 -6.89
N ASN A 80 -24.32 4.27 -5.72
CA ASN A 80 -25.70 4.16 -5.26
C ASN A 80 -25.98 5.24 -4.20
N ASP A 81 -27.15 5.21 -3.56
CA ASP A 81 -27.57 6.25 -2.60
C ASP A 81 -26.67 6.43 -1.38
N SER A 82 -25.89 5.41 -1.02
CA SER A 82 -24.99 5.47 0.13
C SER A 82 -23.52 5.43 -0.25
N VAL A 83 -23.15 5.03 -1.46
CA VAL A 83 -21.75 4.72 -1.81
C VAL A 83 -21.26 5.56 -2.98
N TYR A 84 -20.12 6.20 -2.76
CA TYR A 84 -19.37 6.97 -3.75
C TYR A 84 -17.97 6.38 -3.92
N LYS A 85 -17.45 6.41 -5.14
CA LYS A 85 -16.11 5.88 -5.46
C LYS A 85 -15.32 6.81 -6.36
N LEU A 86 -14.01 6.86 -6.12
CA LEU A 86 -13.05 7.49 -7.01
C LEU A 86 -11.82 6.59 -7.14
N GLN A 87 -11.44 6.27 -8.37
CA GLN A 87 -10.23 5.52 -8.67
C GLN A 87 -9.10 6.46 -9.06
N LYS A 88 -7.90 6.20 -8.53
CA LYS A 88 -6.67 6.90 -8.87
C LYS A 88 -5.52 5.89 -8.99
N ASP A 89 -4.58 6.20 -9.85
CA ASP A 89 -3.33 5.43 -9.98
C ASP A 89 -2.45 5.63 -8.73
N LEU A 90 -1.86 4.56 -8.19
CA LEU A 90 -0.99 4.63 -7.02
C LEU A 90 0.30 5.44 -7.28
N SER A 91 0.73 5.55 -8.53
CA SER A 91 1.95 6.28 -8.90
C SER A 91 1.87 7.79 -8.65
N ILE A 92 0.68 8.36 -8.45
CA ILE A 92 0.51 9.78 -8.09
C ILE A 92 0.83 10.05 -6.61
N PHE A 93 0.88 9.00 -5.78
CA PHE A 93 1.15 9.09 -4.35
C PHE A 93 2.66 8.99 -4.10
N THR A 94 3.42 9.94 -4.64
CA THR A 94 4.88 9.84 -4.78
C THR A 94 5.70 10.07 -3.51
N SER A 95 5.09 10.50 -2.41
CA SER A 95 5.80 10.69 -1.14
C SER A 95 5.92 9.38 -0.38
N ASP A 96 6.97 9.29 0.43
CA ASP A 96 7.43 8.00 0.93
C ASP A 96 6.43 7.31 1.85
N PHE A 97 5.52 7.99 2.56
CA PHE A 97 4.64 7.29 3.53
C PHE A 97 3.31 7.99 3.89
N ASP A 98 2.27 7.18 4.13
CA ASP A 98 1.03 7.46 4.89
C ASP A 98 0.32 8.79 4.62
N TRP A 99 -0.21 8.96 3.40
CA TRP A 99 -0.97 10.16 3.07
C TRP A 99 -2.21 10.30 3.95
N GLU A 100 -2.39 11.48 4.52
CA GLU A 100 -3.61 11.83 5.22
C GLU A 100 -4.66 12.36 4.25
N PHE A 101 -5.89 11.90 4.42
CA PHE A 101 -7.03 12.35 3.62
C PHE A 101 -8.33 12.31 4.40
N LYS A 102 -9.36 12.92 3.82
CA LYS A 102 -10.73 12.98 4.31
C LYS A 102 -11.68 13.13 3.14
N PHE A 103 -12.97 12.92 3.41
CA PHE A 103 -14.02 13.23 2.45
C PHE A 103 -14.66 14.56 2.80
N ILE A 104 -15.11 15.27 1.77
CA ILE A 104 -15.91 16.48 1.93
C ILE A 104 -17.17 16.36 1.10
N VAL A 105 -18.30 16.66 1.71
CA VAL A 105 -19.64 16.62 1.12
C VAL A 105 -20.04 18.04 0.74
N ASN A 106 -20.53 18.22 -0.48
CA ASN A 106 -20.95 19.51 -1.07
C ASN A 106 -19.88 20.61 -0.93
N SER A 107 -18.59 20.24 -0.89
CA SER A 107 -17.46 21.15 -0.65
C SER A 107 -17.50 21.96 0.66
N GLU A 108 -18.41 21.61 1.58
CA GLU A 108 -18.64 22.35 2.83
C GLU A 108 -18.46 21.47 4.07
N HIS A 109 -18.92 20.21 4.03
CA HIS A 109 -19.00 19.36 5.22
C HIS A 109 -17.93 18.27 5.20
N TRP A 110 -16.96 18.36 6.10
CA TRP A 110 -15.97 17.31 6.30
C TRP A 110 -16.60 16.06 6.93
N ALA A 111 -16.38 14.91 6.32
CA ALA A 111 -16.85 13.64 6.87
C ALA A 111 -15.90 13.16 7.96
N GLU A 112 -16.38 13.14 9.20
CA GLU A 112 -15.57 12.82 10.38
C GLU A 112 -15.50 11.29 10.57
N PRO A 113 -14.32 10.66 10.43
CA PRO A 113 -14.23 9.23 10.65
C PRO A 113 -14.42 8.91 12.13
N SER A 114 -15.20 7.88 12.41
CA SER A 114 -15.44 7.41 13.76
C SER A 114 -14.25 6.60 14.30
N ARG A 115 -14.15 6.50 15.63
CA ARG A 115 -13.01 5.87 16.33
C ARG A 115 -12.84 4.37 16.07
N ASP A 116 -13.81 3.71 15.47
CA ASP A 116 -13.76 2.29 15.07
C ASP A 116 -12.94 2.04 13.80
N PHE A 117 -12.61 3.09 13.05
CA PHE A 117 -11.76 2.98 11.87
C PHE A 117 -10.32 2.70 12.31
N LYS A 118 -9.67 1.66 11.75
CA LYS A 118 -8.28 1.34 12.11
C LYS A 118 -7.25 2.33 11.60
N ASN A 119 -7.59 3.08 10.56
CA ASN A 119 -6.69 3.96 9.85
C ASN A 119 -6.90 5.44 10.18
N ILE A 120 -7.38 5.78 11.38
CA ILE A 120 -7.51 7.18 11.80
C ILE A 120 -6.20 7.73 12.38
N VAL A 121 -6.01 9.03 12.25
CA VAL A 121 -4.92 9.79 12.85
C VAL A 121 -5.42 11.16 13.31
N ASP A 122 -4.86 11.70 14.38
CA ASP A 122 -5.17 13.07 14.83
C ASP A 122 -4.81 14.06 13.72
N ALA A 123 -5.79 14.81 13.22
CA ALA A 123 -5.56 15.85 12.24
C ALA A 123 -4.78 17.01 12.87
N ARG A 124 -3.87 17.59 12.09
CA ARG A 124 -3.00 18.70 12.53
C ARG A 124 -3.03 19.85 11.54
N ASP A 125 -2.83 21.06 12.05
CA ASP A 125 -2.64 22.24 11.21
C ASP A 125 -1.21 22.30 10.65
N TYR A 126 -0.93 23.32 9.83
CA TYR A 126 0.39 23.56 9.24
C TYR A 126 1.51 23.84 10.27
N LYS A 127 1.15 24.10 11.54
CA LYS A 127 2.08 24.28 12.67
C LYS A 127 2.21 23.00 13.51
N GLY A 128 1.55 21.91 13.12
CA GLY A 128 1.54 20.64 13.84
C GLY A 128 0.58 20.58 15.04
N GLN A 129 -0.23 21.61 15.27
CA GLN A 129 -1.20 21.67 16.36
C GLN A 129 -2.40 20.77 16.05
N LYS A 130 -2.86 19.99 17.04
CA LYS A 130 -4.00 19.09 16.86
C LYS A 130 -5.29 19.87 16.67
N LEU A 131 -6.08 19.49 15.67
CA LEU A 131 -7.34 20.13 15.30
C LEU A 131 -8.58 19.49 15.97
N MET A 132 -8.38 18.58 16.94
CA MET A 132 -9.45 17.83 17.63
C MET A 132 -10.41 17.08 16.70
N THR A 133 -9.94 16.79 15.48
CA THR A 133 -10.60 16.04 14.42
C THR A 133 -9.67 14.93 13.96
N TYR A 134 -10.20 13.95 13.23
CA TYR A 134 -9.41 12.85 12.68
C TYR A 134 -9.34 12.93 11.16
N ASN A 135 -8.18 12.51 10.62
CA ASN A 135 -7.98 12.19 9.22
C ASN A 135 -7.92 10.67 9.05
N LEU A 136 -8.03 10.21 7.80
CA LEU A 136 -7.74 8.84 7.42
C LEU A 136 -6.34 8.74 6.83
N LYS A 137 -5.62 7.67 7.18
CA LYS A 137 -4.35 7.29 6.55
C LYS A 137 -4.59 6.36 5.36
N LEU A 138 -3.97 6.71 4.24
CA LEU A 138 -3.75 5.84 3.09
C LEU A 138 -2.37 5.20 3.22
N TYR A 139 -2.34 3.92 3.58
CA TYR A 139 -1.09 3.17 3.74
C TYR A 139 -0.57 2.72 2.38
N SER A 140 0.72 2.94 2.13
CA SER A 140 1.42 2.47 0.93
C SER A 140 1.71 0.97 0.95
N ALA A 141 1.65 0.35 2.14
CA ALA A 141 1.74 -1.09 2.35
C ALA A 141 0.48 -1.58 3.04
N PHE A 142 -0.07 -2.71 2.61
CA PHE A 142 -1.22 -3.33 3.26
C PHE A 142 -1.22 -4.84 3.09
N ALA A 143 -1.73 -5.55 4.10
CA ALA A 143 -1.87 -7.00 4.04
C ALA A 143 -3.04 -7.41 3.15
N THR A 144 -2.79 -8.37 2.26
CA THR A 144 -3.79 -8.89 1.31
C THR A 144 -3.36 -10.24 0.73
N ASP A 145 -4.31 -11.13 0.46
CA ASP A 145 -4.02 -12.45 -0.12
C ASP A 145 -3.58 -12.39 -1.61
N TYR A 146 -3.72 -11.24 -2.27
CA TYR A 146 -3.28 -11.01 -3.65
C TYR A 146 -2.06 -10.08 -3.75
N GLY A 147 -1.36 -9.84 -2.63
CA GLY A 147 -0.18 -8.96 -2.61
C GLY A 147 0.99 -9.53 -3.42
N ASN A 148 1.97 -8.69 -3.73
CA ASN A 148 3.14 -9.05 -4.52
C ASN A 148 4.30 -9.62 -3.70
N VAL A 149 4.23 -9.59 -2.36
CA VAL A 149 5.29 -10.07 -1.48
C VAL A 149 4.71 -10.89 -0.35
N THR A 150 5.14 -12.15 -0.22
CA THR A 150 4.83 -12.99 0.95
C THR A 150 6.03 -13.11 1.85
N PHE A 151 5.90 -12.63 3.08
CA PHE A 151 6.88 -12.83 4.13
C PHE A 151 6.55 -14.11 4.88
N LYS A 152 7.56 -14.95 5.10
CA LYS A 152 7.43 -16.22 5.80
C LYS A 152 8.45 -16.28 6.93
N LEU A 153 8.02 -16.79 8.07
CA LEU A 153 8.89 -17.12 9.20
C LEU A 153 8.67 -18.58 9.54
N LYS A 154 9.70 -19.41 9.35
CA LYS A 154 9.65 -20.82 9.72
C LYS A 154 9.84 -21.03 11.23
N GLY A 155 9.10 -21.98 11.80
CA GLY A 155 9.12 -22.33 13.22
C GLY A 155 8.28 -21.40 14.09
N TYR A 156 8.51 -21.46 15.41
CA TYR A 156 7.76 -20.69 16.41
C TYR A 156 6.27 -21.06 16.44
N GLU A 157 5.97 -22.34 16.25
CA GLU A 157 4.61 -22.89 16.21
C GLU A 157 3.85 -22.70 17.54
N ASP A 158 4.60 -22.62 18.64
CA ASP A 158 4.07 -22.37 19.99
C ASP A 158 3.84 -20.87 20.28
N ALA A 159 4.23 -19.96 19.39
CA ALA A 159 4.03 -18.53 19.60
C ALA A 159 2.53 -18.18 19.53
N GLU A 160 2.10 -17.22 20.34
CA GLU A 160 0.71 -16.75 20.31
C GLU A 160 0.50 -15.75 19.17
N LYS A 161 1.55 -14.98 18.85
CA LYS A 161 1.46 -13.89 17.88
C LYS A 161 2.81 -13.58 17.23
N VAL A 162 2.83 -13.55 15.91
CA VAL A 162 3.93 -12.99 15.13
C VAL A 162 3.47 -11.76 14.35
N VAL A 163 4.28 -10.69 14.38
CA VAL A 163 4.06 -9.45 13.63
C VAL A 163 5.24 -9.17 12.72
N LEU A 164 4.96 -8.81 11.47
CA LEU A 164 5.93 -8.24 10.55
C LEU A 164 6.03 -6.73 10.76
N SER A 165 7.24 -6.21 10.91
CA SER A 165 7.52 -4.80 11.13
C SER A 165 8.71 -4.33 10.29
N GLY A 166 8.63 -3.13 9.70
CA GLY A 166 9.66 -2.66 8.80
C GLY A 166 9.50 -1.22 8.34
N THR A 167 10.40 -0.78 7.47
CA THR A 167 10.38 0.55 6.84
C THR A 167 9.03 0.88 6.18
N PHE A 168 8.38 -0.09 5.53
CA PHE A 168 7.07 0.08 4.88
C PHE A 168 5.90 0.40 5.83
N ASN A 169 6.06 0.21 7.13
CA ASN A 169 5.08 0.61 8.15
C ASN A 169 5.71 1.39 9.31
N ARG A 170 6.88 2.02 9.08
CA ARG A 170 7.62 2.78 10.09
C ARG A 170 7.89 2.00 11.38
N TRP A 171 8.17 0.72 11.22
CA TRP A 171 8.45 -0.20 12.33
C TRP A 171 7.27 -0.39 13.30
N ASP A 172 6.03 -0.20 12.85
CA ASP A 172 4.84 -0.46 13.67
C ASP A 172 4.75 -1.92 14.13
N GLU A 173 4.53 -2.11 15.43
CA GLU A 173 4.56 -3.42 16.11
C GLU A 173 3.21 -4.15 16.13
N THR A 174 2.19 -3.61 15.48
CA THR A 174 0.80 -4.05 15.69
C THR A 174 0.04 -4.37 14.40
N ASN A 175 0.40 -3.73 13.28
CA ASN A 175 -0.39 -3.72 12.06
C ASN A 175 -0.37 -5.04 11.29
N PHE A 176 0.81 -5.56 10.93
CA PHE A 176 0.91 -6.75 10.06
C PHE A 176 1.07 -8.04 10.87
N LYS A 177 0.00 -8.42 11.57
CA LYS A 177 -0.10 -9.74 12.20
C LYS A 177 -0.02 -10.84 11.15
N MET A 178 0.81 -11.83 11.39
CA MET A 178 1.00 -12.97 10.51
C MET A 178 -0.02 -14.08 10.82
N LYS A 179 -0.39 -14.84 9.79
CA LYS A 179 -1.25 -16.02 9.90
C LYS A 179 -0.37 -17.24 10.19
N PRO A 180 -0.74 -18.14 11.13
CA PRO A 180 -0.01 -19.38 11.32
C PRO A 180 -0.17 -20.31 10.11
N THR A 181 0.88 -21.07 9.81
CA THR A 181 0.95 -22.14 8.78
C THR A 181 1.31 -23.47 9.44
N GLU A 182 1.43 -24.55 8.67
CA GLU A 182 1.85 -25.86 9.19
C GLU A 182 3.27 -25.86 9.77
N ASP A 183 4.15 -24.98 9.28
CA ASP A 183 5.58 -24.94 9.61
C ASP A 183 6.06 -23.55 10.08
N GLY A 184 5.15 -22.65 10.45
CA GLY A 184 5.48 -21.32 10.95
C GLY A 184 4.39 -20.28 10.71
N TRP A 185 4.77 -19.16 10.09
CA TRP A 185 3.93 -17.96 9.97
C TRP A 185 4.10 -17.31 8.60
N GLU A 186 3.02 -16.74 8.06
CA GLU A 186 3.09 -15.94 6.84
C GLU A 186 2.19 -14.71 6.83
N VAL A 187 2.61 -13.69 6.09
CA VAL A 187 1.74 -12.57 5.71
C VAL A 187 2.09 -12.13 4.30
N THR A 188 1.06 -11.91 3.49
CA THR A 188 1.22 -11.36 2.14
C THR A 188 0.89 -9.88 2.16
N LEU A 189 1.84 -9.06 1.74
CA LEU A 189 1.70 -7.61 1.61
C LEU A 189 1.68 -7.23 0.12
N GLN A 190 0.90 -6.21 -0.20
CA GLN A 190 1.14 -5.41 -1.39
C GLN A 190 2.12 -4.29 -1.02
N LEU A 191 3.28 -4.29 -1.67
CA LEU A 191 4.34 -3.29 -1.52
C LEU A 191 4.60 -2.61 -2.87
N ARG A 192 5.05 -1.36 -2.82
CA ARG A 192 5.58 -0.66 -3.99
C ARG A 192 6.98 -1.18 -4.31
N PRO A 193 7.49 -0.98 -5.53
CA PRO A 193 8.88 -1.25 -5.83
C PRO A 193 9.76 -0.35 -4.97
N ASP A 194 10.60 -0.94 -4.13
CA ASP A 194 11.54 -0.26 -3.23
C ASP A 194 12.38 -1.30 -2.49
N ILE A 195 13.42 -0.83 -1.79
CA ILE A 195 14.21 -1.64 -0.88
C ILE A 195 13.70 -1.43 0.55
N TYR A 196 13.11 -2.49 1.11
CA TYR A 196 12.57 -2.44 2.46
C TYR A 196 13.46 -3.18 3.46
N LYS A 197 13.65 -2.56 4.63
CA LYS A 197 14.21 -3.20 5.82
C LYS A 197 13.07 -3.70 6.70
N TYR A 198 13.21 -4.90 7.27
CA TYR A 198 12.18 -5.52 8.11
C TYR A 198 12.76 -6.47 9.18
N LYS A 199 11.90 -6.82 10.13
CA LYS A 199 12.08 -7.82 11.20
C LYS A 199 10.73 -8.47 11.55
N PHE A 200 10.79 -9.57 12.27
CA PHE A 200 9.63 -10.17 12.91
C PHE A 200 9.63 -9.88 14.42
N ILE A 201 8.44 -9.75 15.00
CA ILE A 201 8.22 -9.57 16.43
C ILE A 201 7.40 -10.76 16.92
N ILE A 202 7.99 -11.55 17.82
CA ILE A 202 7.36 -12.73 18.41
C ILE A 202 6.86 -12.37 19.81
N ASP A 203 5.58 -12.65 20.06
CA ASP A 203 4.87 -12.42 21.32
C ASP A 203 5.09 -11.00 21.91
N ASN A 204 5.11 -10.01 21.00
CA ASN A 204 5.25 -8.57 21.27
C ASN A 204 6.60 -8.09 21.84
N HIS A 205 7.57 -8.96 22.07
CA HIS A 205 8.79 -8.58 22.77
C HIS A 205 10.09 -9.04 22.10
N HIS A 206 10.03 -10.07 21.25
CA HIS A 206 11.22 -10.68 20.67
C HIS A 206 11.38 -10.30 19.20
N TRP A 207 12.22 -9.30 18.96
CA TRP A 207 12.59 -8.85 17.62
C TRP A 207 13.66 -9.76 17.02
N ILE A 208 13.34 -10.40 15.90
CA ILE A 208 14.29 -11.24 15.18
C ILE A 208 14.46 -10.76 13.74
N GLU A 209 15.68 -10.91 13.21
CA GLU A 209 15.86 -10.91 11.76
C GLU A 209 15.18 -12.15 11.15
N ASP A 210 14.88 -12.10 9.86
CA ASP A 210 14.47 -13.27 9.10
C ASP A 210 15.65 -14.25 9.00
N PRO A 211 15.59 -15.42 9.66
CA PRO A 211 16.70 -16.37 9.67
C PRO A 211 16.95 -17.01 8.30
N GLN A 212 15.97 -16.96 7.39
CA GLN A 212 16.05 -17.55 6.05
C GLN A 212 16.51 -16.54 5.01
N ASN A 213 16.55 -15.25 5.33
CA ASN A 213 16.98 -14.20 4.41
C ASN A 213 18.46 -13.84 4.63
N PRO A 214 19.36 -14.18 3.69
CA PRO A 214 20.77 -13.81 3.80
C PRO A 214 21.02 -12.31 3.59
N SER A 215 20.09 -11.59 2.95
CA SER A 215 20.21 -10.16 2.69
C SER A 215 19.86 -9.37 3.94
N LYS A 216 20.87 -8.70 4.50
CA LYS A 216 20.71 -7.89 5.70
C LYS A 216 21.65 -6.70 5.74
N VAL A 217 21.25 -5.70 6.52
CA VAL A 217 22.00 -4.46 6.73
C VAL A 217 22.13 -4.18 8.21
N GLU A 218 23.28 -3.66 8.64
CA GLU A 218 23.49 -3.22 10.02
C GLU A 218 22.46 -2.14 10.40
N ASN A 219 21.99 -2.20 11.64
CA ASN A 219 21.04 -1.25 12.19
C ASN A 219 21.70 -0.36 13.25
N GLU A 220 21.00 0.70 13.64
CA GLU A 220 21.48 1.74 14.56
C GLU A 220 21.74 1.23 15.99
N PHE A 221 21.38 -0.04 16.28
CA PHE A 221 21.50 -0.67 17.59
C PHE A 221 22.58 -1.76 17.64
N GLY A 222 23.47 -1.81 16.63
CA GLY A 222 24.56 -2.80 16.55
C GLY A 222 24.09 -4.22 16.22
N GLY A 223 22.87 -4.37 15.70
CA GLY A 223 22.34 -5.62 15.14
C GLY A 223 22.08 -5.48 13.64
N PHE A 224 21.26 -6.37 13.08
CA PHE A 224 20.90 -6.35 11.66
C PHE A 224 19.39 -6.28 11.44
N ASN A 225 18.99 -5.69 10.33
CA ASN A 225 17.66 -5.78 9.75
C ASN A 225 17.73 -6.62 8.48
N SER A 226 16.74 -7.48 8.25
CA SER A 226 16.59 -8.19 6.98
C SER A 226 16.18 -7.20 5.89
N VAL A 227 16.60 -7.45 4.67
CA VAL A 227 16.36 -6.57 3.52
C VAL A 227 15.64 -7.34 2.42
N ILE A 228 14.61 -6.73 1.85
CA ILE A 228 13.92 -7.22 0.66
C ILE A 228 13.89 -6.13 -0.40
N ASP A 229 14.32 -6.48 -1.61
CA ASP A 229 14.24 -5.61 -2.78
C ASP A 229 13.00 -6.00 -3.60
N VAL A 230 11.99 -5.13 -3.58
CA VAL A 230 10.76 -5.30 -4.34
C VAL A 230 10.96 -4.60 -5.67
N GLN A 231 10.94 -5.36 -6.76
CA GLN A 231 11.21 -4.85 -8.10
C GLN A 231 9.96 -4.91 -8.99
N LYS A 232 9.85 -3.96 -9.91
CA LYS A 232 8.86 -3.94 -10.99
C LYS A 232 9.51 -4.31 -12.30
N ASN A 233 8.83 -5.12 -13.11
CA ASN A 233 9.25 -5.35 -14.49
C ASN A 233 8.85 -4.15 -15.35
N ILE A 234 9.85 -3.45 -15.88
CA ILE A 234 9.70 -2.29 -16.76
C ILE A 234 9.99 -2.73 -18.18
N GLU A 235 9.00 -2.53 -19.06
CA GLU A 235 9.18 -2.74 -20.49
C GLU A 235 9.72 -1.46 -21.12
N PHE A 236 10.99 -1.48 -21.53
CA PHE A 236 11.56 -0.46 -22.39
C PHE A 236 11.23 -0.80 -23.83
N ARG A 237 10.63 0.16 -24.54
CA ARG A 237 10.11 -0.04 -25.89
C ARG A 237 10.56 1.09 -26.81
N LEU A 238 11.11 0.72 -27.96
CA LEU A 238 11.46 1.63 -29.03
C LEU A 238 10.78 1.19 -30.33
N CYS A 239 9.78 1.94 -30.77
CA CYS A 239 9.07 1.72 -32.03
C CYS A 239 9.61 2.66 -33.12
N ASP A 240 9.29 2.40 -34.39
CA ASP A 240 9.71 3.20 -35.56
C ASP A 240 11.18 3.08 -35.99
N TYR A 241 11.88 2.08 -35.45
CA TYR A 241 13.23 1.68 -35.87
C TYR A 241 13.22 0.27 -36.48
N GLN A 242 12.23 -0.03 -37.33
CA GLN A 242 12.06 -1.38 -37.88
C GLN A 242 13.23 -1.81 -38.78
N ASN A 243 13.96 -0.86 -39.36
CA ASN A 243 15.10 -1.14 -40.23
C ASN A 243 16.44 -1.28 -39.48
N ALA A 244 16.47 -1.02 -38.17
CA ALA A 244 17.72 -1.12 -37.41
C ALA A 244 18.25 -2.57 -37.40
N GLU A 245 19.55 -2.78 -37.41
CA GLU A 245 20.13 -4.12 -37.28
C GLU A 245 20.19 -4.56 -35.82
N SER A 246 20.46 -3.62 -34.91
CA SER A 246 20.54 -3.87 -33.48
C SER A 246 20.09 -2.65 -32.66
N VAL A 247 19.43 -2.94 -31.54
CA VAL A 247 19.11 -1.93 -30.53
C VAL A 247 19.55 -2.44 -29.16
N ILE A 248 20.20 -1.59 -28.38
CA ILE A 248 20.71 -1.90 -27.05
C ILE A 248 20.14 -0.88 -26.07
N LEU A 249 19.58 -1.37 -24.96
CA LEU A 249 19.15 -0.53 -23.86
C LEU A 249 20.35 -0.22 -22.96
N SER A 250 20.60 1.05 -22.67
CA SER A 250 21.73 1.46 -21.85
C SER A 250 21.31 2.53 -20.85
N GLY A 251 21.68 2.37 -19.59
CA GLY A 251 21.30 3.27 -18.51
C GLY A 251 22.09 3.05 -17.23
N ASP A 252 21.80 3.84 -16.21
CA ASP A 252 22.45 3.71 -14.90
C ASP A 252 22.27 2.32 -14.24
N PHE A 253 21.13 1.67 -14.45
CA PHE A 253 20.86 0.31 -13.93
C PHE A 253 21.73 -0.80 -14.55
N ASN A 254 22.45 -0.54 -15.63
CA ASN A 254 23.41 -1.48 -16.22
C ASN A 254 24.78 -0.83 -16.48
N ASP A 255 25.13 0.18 -15.68
CA ASP A 255 26.39 0.93 -15.77
C ASP A 255 26.68 1.47 -17.18
N TRP A 256 25.64 1.89 -17.89
CA TRP A 256 25.70 2.38 -19.27
C TRP A 256 26.37 1.39 -20.24
N SER A 257 26.15 0.09 -20.04
CA SER A 257 26.66 -0.95 -20.93
C SER A 257 26.19 -0.76 -22.37
N GLU A 258 27.11 -0.98 -23.31
CA GLU A 258 26.88 -0.84 -24.76
C GLU A 258 26.59 -2.17 -25.46
N ASP A 259 26.47 -3.28 -24.74
CA ASP A 259 26.44 -4.62 -25.35
C ASP A 259 25.61 -5.66 -24.59
N THR A 260 25.42 -5.52 -23.28
CA THR A 260 24.78 -6.55 -22.45
C THR A 260 23.25 -6.62 -22.63
N TYR A 261 22.58 -5.49 -22.84
CA TYR A 261 21.10 -5.41 -22.84
C TYR A 261 20.55 -5.23 -24.26
N ARG A 262 20.90 -6.18 -25.15
CA ARG A 262 20.39 -6.24 -26.52
C ARG A 262 18.87 -6.44 -26.52
N MET A 263 18.14 -5.54 -27.16
CA MET A 263 16.68 -5.57 -27.26
C MET A 263 16.22 -6.61 -28.28
N THR A 264 14.97 -7.05 -28.14
CA THR A 264 14.33 -8.06 -29.00
C THR A 264 13.17 -7.47 -29.78
N ARG A 265 12.89 -7.97 -30.98
CA ARG A 265 11.78 -7.47 -31.80
C ARG A 265 10.46 -8.11 -31.41
N VAL A 266 9.46 -7.27 -31.09
CA VAL A 266 8.09 -7.66 -30.74
C VAL A 266 7.11 -6.65 -31.36
N ASN A 267 6.23 -7.11 -32.27
CA ASN A 267 5.19 -6.30 -32.92
C ASN A 267 5.72 -4.95 -33.46
N ASP A 268 6.71 -5.01 -34.36
CA ASP A 268 7.35 -3.83 -34.98
C ASP A 268 8.09 -2.87 -34.05
N CYS A 269 8.30 -3.26 -32.78
CA CYS A 269 9.11 -2.49 -31.83
C CYS A 269 10.26 -3.33 -31.28
N TRP A 270 11.31 -2.65 -30.83
CA TRP A 270 12.36 -3.22 -30.00
C TRP A 270 11.95 -3.16 -28.54
N VAL A 271 12.06 -4.27 -27.83
CA VAL A 271 11.60 -4.44 -26.46
C VAL A 271 12.68 -5.09 -25.60
N PHE A 272 12.86 -4.55 -24.39
CA PHE A 272 13.65 -5.16 -23.32
C PHE A 272 12.89 -5.03 -22.00
N ASN A 273 12.82 -6.12 -21.25
CA ASN A 273 12.15 -6.16 -19.95
C ASN A 273 13.21 -6.17 -18.85
N GLN A 274 13.23 -5.13 -18.03
CA GLN A 274 14.18 -4.98 -16.93
C GLN A 274 13.44 -4.89 -15.59
N LYS A 275 13.87 -5.69 -14.61
CA LYS A 275 13.39 -5.54 -13.23
C LYS A 275 14.15 -4.41 -12.55
N LEU A 276 13.41 -3.42 -12.04
CA LEU A 276 13.98 -2.26 -11.35
C LEU A 276 13.30 -2.07 -9.99
N SER A 277 14.09 -1.70 -8.99
CA SER A 277 13.61 -1.21 -7.70
C SER A 277 12.96 0.17 -7.87
N GLY A 278 12.33 0.69 -6.81
CA GLY A 278 11.85 2.07 -6.80
C GLY A 278 12.99 3.06 -7.01
N GLY A 279 12.79 4.05 -7.87
CA GLY A 279 13.85 5.02 -8.17
C GLY A 279 13.66 5.82 -9.44
N LYS A 280 14.61 6.75 -9.65
CA LYS A 280 14.79 7.48 -10.89
C LYS A 280 15.96 6.86 -11.65
N TYR A 281 15.73 6.46 -12.89
CA TYR A 281 16.71 5.84 -13.75
C TYR A 281 16.91 6.66 -15.03
N HIS A 282 18.16 6.92 -15.40
CA HIS A 282 18.53 7.55 -16.66
C HIS A 282 18.85 6.48 -17.71
N TYR A 283 18.31 6.65 -18.92
CA TYR A 283 18.56 5.70 -20.01
C TYR A 283 18.57 6.34 -21.41
N LYS A 284 19.15 5.58 -22.33
CA LYS A 284 19.19 5.80 -23.78
C LYS A 284 19.07 4.46 -24.52
N PHE A 285 18.87 4.55 -25.81
CA PHE A 285 19.03 3.42 -26.72
C PHE A 285 20.29 3.62 -27.58
N ILE A 286 20.96 2.54 -27.92
CA ILE A 286 22.00 2.52 -28.94
C ILE A 286 21.42 1.79 -30.14
N VAL A 287 21.20 2.51 -31.24
CA VAL A 287 20.63 1.98 -32.48
C VAL A 287 21.74 1.94 -33.52
N ASP A 288 22.16 0.74 -33.92
CA ASP A 288 23.23 0.53 -34.91
C ASP A 288 24.53 1.30 -34.58
N GLY A 289 24.86 1.40 -33.29
CA GLY A 289 26.03 2.12 -32.77
C GLY A 289 25.77 3.58 -32.41
N GLU A 290 24.61 4.14 -32.75
CA GLU A 290 24.27 5.54 -32.49
C GLU A 290 23.41 5.69 -31.22
N TRP A 291 23.84 6.57 -30.32
CA TRP A 291 23.12 6.86 -29.09
C TRP A 291 21.93 7.79 -29.34
N ILE A 292 20.73 7.35 -28.96
CA ILE A 292 19.51 8.15 -29.03
C ILE A 292 18.79 8.18 -27.67
N ILE A 293 18.07 9.28 -27.43
CA ILE A 293 17.09 9.33 -26.36
C ILE A 293 15.81 8.63 -26.82
N ASP A 294 14.96 8.25 -25.87
CA ASP A 294 13.63 7.76 -26.15
C ASP A 294 12.80 8.87 -26.82
N PRO A 295 12.36 8.67 -28.08
CA PRO A 295 11.63 9.70 -28.82
C PRO A 295 10.26 10.02 -28.23
N VAL A 296 9.62 9.05 -27.57
CA VAL A 296 8.25 9.17 -27.04
C VAL A 296 8.22 9.49 -25.55
N ASN A 297 9.34 9.31 -24.83
CA ASN A 297 9.44 9.76 -23.45
C ASN A 297 9.60 11.28 -23.39
N SER A 298 8.64 11.95 -22.76
CA SER A 298 8.64 13.40 -22.55
C SER A 298 9.53 13.84 -21.38
N VAL A 299 9.87 12.94 -20.46
CA VAL A 299 10.67 13.26 -19.26
C VAL A 299 12.14 13.05 -19.57
N LYS A 300 12.90 14.15 -19.54
CA LYS A 300 14.32 14.20 -19.90
C LYS A 300 15.09 15.02 -18.89
N GLU A 301 16.35 14.68 -18.68
CA GLU A 301 17.23 15.37 -17.75
C GLU A 301 18.63 15.52 -18.34
N TYR A 302 19.28 16.65 -18.05
CA TYR A 302 20.67 16.87 -18.41
C TYR A 302 21.57 16.21 -17.37
N ASP A 303 22.65 15.58 -17.83
CA ASP A 303 23.75 15.25 -16.95
C ASP A 303 24.68 16.47 -16.74
N ASN A 304 25.53 16.40 -15.71
CA ASN A 304 26.52 17.44 -15.41
C ASN A 304 27.64 17.55 -16.47
N LYS A 305 27.56 16.78 -17.56
CA LYS A 305 28.52 16.73 -18.67
C LYS A 305 27.91 17.25 -19.98
N GLY A 306 26.66 17.73 -19.94
CA GLY A 306 25.97 18.33 -21.09
C GLY A 306 25.18 17.35 -21.97
N ASN A 307 25.09 16.06 -21.60
CA ASN A 307 24.26 15.09 -22.30
C ASN A 307 22.81 15.14 -21.80
N VAL A 308 21.86 14.87 -22.68
CA VAL A 308 20.45 14.67 -22.30
C VAL A 308 20.13 13.19 -22.25
N ASN A 309 19.48 12.75 -21.18
CA ASN A 309 19.03 11.38 -20.94
C ASN A 309 17.50 11.31 -20.83
N SER A 310 16.92 10.18 -21.24
CA SER A 310 15.52 9.86 -20.95
C SER A 310 15.41 9.43 -19.49
N VAL A 311 14.30 9.74 -18.82
CA VAL A 311 14.11 9.40 -17.41
C VAL A 311 12.99 8.37 -17.27
N CYS A 312 13.29 7.25 -16.62
CA CYS A 312 12.33 6.26 -16.18
C CYS A 312 12.13 6.41 -14.67
N MET A 313 10.89 6.69 -14.25
CA MET A 313 10.52 6.71 -12.83
C MET A 313 9.83 5.40 -12.48
N VAL A 314 10.43 4.63 -11.57
CA VAL A 314 9.84 3.40 -11.02
C VAL A 314 9.25 3.73 -9.65
N LYS A 315 7.94 3.50 -9.50
CA LYS A 315 7.12 3.89 -8.34
C LYS A 315 6.15 2.80 -7.94
#